data_AF-A0A925U172-F1
#
_entry.id   AF-A0A925U172-F1
#
_cell.length_a   1.000
_cell.length_b   1.000
_cell.length_c   1.000
_cell.angle_alpha   90.00
_cell.angle_beta   90.00
_cell.angle_gamma   90.00
#
_symmetry.space_group_name_H-M   'P 1'
#
loop_
_entity.id
_entity.type
_entity.pdbx_description
1 polymer ?
#
loop_
_entity_poly.entity_id
_entity_poly.type
_entity_poly.pdbx_seq_one_letter_code
_entity_poly.pdbx_strand_id
1 'polypeptide(L)'
;MGLNIKNEEAHRLETEVAELAGETLTQAVTTALRDRLAHLKQHHEQRKMQRTLAIMDAAREVRRHLTGPIPDPGEELYDEHSLPN
;
A
#
# COMPACT_ATOMS: atom_id res chain seq x y z
N MET A 1 22.27 10.80 -13.48
CA MET A 1 20.99 11.29 -14.04
C MET A 1 20.57 12.52 -13.25
N GLY A 2 19.91 13.50 -13.87
CA GLY A 2 19.54 14.78 -13.23
C GLY A 2 18.04 14.86 -12.96
N LEU A 3 17.67 15.32 -11.76
CA LEU A 3 16.30 15.67 -11.40
C LEU A 3 16.05 17.11 -11.82
N ASN A 4 15.06 17.36 -12.69
CA ASN A 4 14.69 18.70 -13.12
C ASN A 4 13.30 19.04 -12.57
N ILE A 5 13.25 19.91 -11.56
CA ILE A 5 12.02 20.40 -10.96
C ILE A 5 11.88 21.88 -11.33
N LYS A 6 10.94 22.19 -12.22
CA LYS A 6 10.63 23.58 -12.60
C LYS A 6 9.57 24.17 -11.67
N ASN A 7 9.95 24.35 -10.41
CA ASN A 7 9.09 24.94 -9.39
C ASN A 7 9.95 25.82 -8.47
N GLU A 8 9.59 27.10 -8.36
CA GLU A 8 10.34 28.09 -7.57
C GLU A 8 10.30 27.77 -6.07
N GLU A 9 9.17 27.28 -5.56
CA GLU A 9 9.04 26.90 -4.16
C GLU A 9 9.93 25.70 -3.82
N ALA A 10 9.96 24.69 -4.70
CA ALA A 10 10.87 23.56 -4.54
C ALA A 10 12.31 24.06 -4.50
N HIS A 11 12.73 24.91 -5.43
CA HIS A 11 14.10 25.44 -5.43
C HIS A 11 14.45 26.21 -4.14
N ARG A 12 13.52 27.01 -3.61
CA ARG A 12 13.70 27.70 -2.32
C ARG A 12 13.86 26.72 -1.16
N LEU A 13 12.98 25.73 -1.07
CA LEU A 13 13.01 24.71 -0.01
C LEU A 13 14.28 23.87 -0.08
N GLU A 14 14.69 23.42 -1.26
CA GLU A 14 15.91 22.64 -1.44
C GLU A 14 17.16 23.42 -1.00
N THR A 15 17.19 24.72 -1.28
CA THR A 15 18.28 25.62 -0.87
C THR A 15 18.30 25.83 0.63
N GLU A 16 17.17 26.17 1.23
CA GLU A 16 17.08 26.41 2.68
C GLU A 16 17.42 25.14 3.48
N VAL A 17 16.94 23.97 3.04
CA VAL A 17 17.27 22.70 3.67
C VAL A 17 18.77 22.40 3.57
N ALA A 18 19.37 22.61 2.39
CA ALA A 18 20.80 22.38 2.19
C ALA A 18 21.66 23.31 3.06
N GLU A 19 21.30 24.60 3.15
CA GLU A 19 22.00 25.58 3.98
C GLU A 19 21.90 25.23 5.47
N LEU A 20 20.71 24.89 5.96
CA LEU A 20 20.49 24.52 7.36
C LEU A 20 21.16 23.19 7.72
N ALA A 21 21.20 22.24 6.80
CA ALA A 21 21.83 20.93 7.01
C ALA A 21 23.35 20.94 6.80
N GLY A 22 23.90 21.98 6.15
CA GLY A 22 25.31 22.03 5.75
C GLY A 22 25.66 21.00 4.66
N GLU A 23 24.69 20.67 3.80
CA GLU A 23 24.81 19.64 2.76
C GLU A 23 24.77 20.26 1.36
N THR A 24 25.16 19.50 0.34
CA THR A 24 24.87 19.90 -1.05
C THR A 24 23.38 19.79 -1.34
N LEU A 25 22.84 20.58 -2.29
CA LEU A 25 21.44 20.48 -2.75
C LEU A 25 21.05 19.03 -3.08
N THR A 26 21.92 18.32 -3.80
CA THR A 26 21.69 16.92 -4.17
C THR A 26 21.58 16.01 -2.95
N GLN A 27 22.43 16.19 -1.93
CA GLN A 27 22.37 15.40 -0.70
C GLN A 27 21.09 15.70 0.07
N ALA A 28 20.80 16.98 0.30
CA ALA A 28 19.61 17.43 1.02
C ALA A 28 18.32 16.87 0.39
N VAL A 29 18.17 17.01 -0.93
CA VAL A 29 17.02 16.48 -1.68
C VAL A 29 16.97 14.95 -1.62
N THR A 30 18.10 14.29 -1.81
CA THR A 30 18.14 12.82 -1.79
C THR A 30 17.75 12.27 -0.42
N THR A 31 18.21 12.90 0.66
CA THR A 31 17.88 12.54 2.04
C THR A 31 16.39 12.79 2.32
N ALA A 32 15.89 13.99 2.01
CA ALA A 32 14.47 14.32 2.21
C ALA A 32 13.52 13.38 1.45
N LEU A 33 13.85 13.04 0.20
CA LEU A 33 13.08 12.09 -0.60
C LEU A 33 13.15 10.66 -0.03
N ARG A 34 14.31 10.23 0.46
CA ARG A 34 14.48 8.91 1.08
C ARG A 34 13.64 8.79 2.35
N ASP A 35 13.66 9.81 3.20
CA ASP A 35 12.90 9.83 4.45
C ASP A 35 11.40 9.84 4.16
N ARG A 36 10.95 10.69 3.24
CA ARG A 36 9.54 10.71 2.82
C ARG A 36 9.10 9.36 2.25
N LEU A 37 9.94 8.72 1.44
CA LEU A 37 9.65 7.40 0.89
C LEU A 37 9.57 6.33 1.97
N ALA A 38 10.47 6.34 2.95
CA ALA A 38 10.46 5.40 4.07
C ALA A 38 9.15 5.50 4.87
N HIS A 39 8.74 6.72 5.23
CA HIS A 39 7.47 6.95 5.92
C HIS A 39 6.27 6.46 5.10
N LEU A 40 6.22 6.76 3.80
CA LEU A 40 5.12 6.32 2.94
C LEU A 40 5.06 4.80 2.81
N LYS A 41 6.20 4.12 2.70
CA LYS A 41 6.27 2.66 2.67
C LYS A 41 5.77 2.05 3.98
N GLN A 42 6.21 2.56 5.13
CA GLN A 42 5.74 2.10 6.43
C GLN A 42 4.22 2.24 6.58
N HIS A 43 3.66 3.40 6.23
CA HIS A 43 2.21 3.60 6.26
C HIS A 43 1.46 2.70 5.28
N HIS A 44 2.02 2.45 4.09
CA HIS A 44 1.41 1.55 3.11
C HIS A 44 1.32 0.12 3.66
N GLU A 45 2.42 -0.42 4.21
CA GLU A 45 2.45 -1.77 4.77
C GLU A 45 1.54 -1.90 6.00
N GLN A 46 1.49 -0.89 6.87
CA GLN A 46 0.57 -0.87 8.02
C GLN A 46 -0.89 -0.92 7.56
N ARG A 47 -1.28 -0.11 6.58
CA ARG A 47 -2.65 -0.13 6.03
C ARG A 47 -2.98 -1.47 5.38
N LYS A 48 -2.02 -2.06 4.66
CA LYS A 48 -2.18 -3.38 4.05
C LYS A 48 -2.41 -4.45 5.11
N MET A 49 -1.61 -4.46 6.17
CA MET A 49 -1.77 -5.36 7.30
C MET A 49 -3.13 -5.20 7.99
N GLN A 50 -3.52 -3.96 8.30
CA GLN A 50 -4.83 -3.67 8.89
C GLN A 50 -5.98 -4.17 8.02
N ARG A 51 -5.90 -3.97 6.70
CA ARG A 51 -6.89 -4.46 5.76
C ARG A 51 -6.95 -5.99 5.74
N THR A 52 -5.81 -6.67 5.75
CA THR A 52 -5.75 -8.14 5.82
C THR A 52 -6.38 -8.66 7.12
N LEU A 53 -6.07 -8.05 8.26
CA LEU A 53 -6.65 -8.44 9.54
C LEU A 53 -8.18 -8.22 9.55
N ALA A 54 -8.66 -7.08 9.05
CA ALA A 54 -10.09 -6.81 8.95
C ALA A 54 -10.83 -7.85 8.08
N ILE A 55 -10.22 -8.27 6.97
CA ILE A 55 -10.78 -9.34 6.11
C ILE A 55 -10.81 -10.67 6.87
N MET A 56 -9.74 -11.02 7.59
CA MET A 56 -9.69 -12.26 8.37
C MET A 56 -10.71 -12.29 9.51
N ASP A 57 -10.91 -11.17 10.20
CA ASP A 57 -11.90 -11.05 11.26
C ASP A 57 -13.32 -11.15 10.71
N ALA A 58 -13.61 -10.49 9.59
CA ALA A 58 -14.88 -10.63 8.89
C ALA A 58 -15.12 -12.09 8.44
N ALA A 59 -14.11 -12.76 7.89
CA ALA A 59 -14.21 -14.16 7.48
C ALA A 59 -14.46 -15.09 8.68
N ARG A 60 -13.82 -14.84 9.83
CA ARG A 60 -14.05 -15.59 11.07
C ARG A 60 -15.49 -15.41 11.56
N GLU A 61 -15.99 -14.19 11.49
CA GLU A 61 -17.36 -13.89 11.91
C GLU A 61 -18.39 -14.56 11.01
N VAL A 62 -18.20 -14.52 9.69
CA VAL A 62 -19.03 -15.27 8.73
C VAL A 62 -18.99 -16.76 9.07
N ARG A 63 -17.80 -17.34 9.30
CA ARG A 63 -17.67 -18.76 9.63
C ARG A 63 -18.42 -19.19 10.89
N ARG A 64 -18.54 -18.32 11.90
CA ARG A 64 -19.31 -18.62 13.11
C ARG A 64 -20.81 -18.77 12.86
N HIS A 65 -21.31 -18.09 11.84
CA HIS A 65 -22.73 -18.09 11.48
C HIS A 65 -23.08 -19.14 10.42
N LEU A 66 -22.08 -19.78 9.81
CA LEU A 66 -22.31 -20.87 8.87
C LEU A 66 -22.55 -22.18 9.64
N THR A 67 -23.77 -22.68 9.57
CA THR A 67 -24.18 -23.98 10.09
C THR A 67 -24.19 -25.01 8.97
N GLY A 68 -23.06 -25.70 8.75
CA GLY A 68 -22.94 -26.80 7.79
C GLY A 68 -21.73 -26.66 6.85
N PRO A 69 -21.40 -27.72 6.10
CA PRO A 69 -20.39 -27.64 5.06
C PRO A 69 -20.81 -26.62 4.00
N ILE A 70 -19.86 -25.80 3.52
CA ILE A 70 -20.08 -24.92 2.37
C ILE A 70 -20.08 -25.84 1.13
N PRO A 71 -21.19 -25.93 0.37
CA PRO A 71 -21.22 -26.71 -0.86
C PRO A 71 -20.17 -26.21 -1.83
N ASP A 72 -19.58 -27.12 -2.63
CA ASP A 72 -18.80 -26.69 -3.78
C ASP A 72 -19.77 -26.03 -4.78
N PRO A 73 -19.59 -24.73 -5.11
CA PRO A 73 -20.45 -24.07 -6.10
C PRO A 73 -20.43 -24.79 -7.45
N GLY A 74 -19.36 -25.52 -7.76
CA GLY A 74 -19.24 -26.35 -8.95
C GLY A 74 -20.26 -27.48 -9.00
N GLU A 75 -20.48 -28.17 -7.87
CA GLU A 75 -21.43 -29.28 -7.79
C GLU A 75 -22.89 -28.83 -7.73
N GLU A 76 -23.16 -27.61 -7.25
CA GLU A 76 -24.51 -27.06 -7.15
C GLU A 76 -24.97 -26.37 -8.45
N LEU A 77 -24.05 -25.70 -9.16
CA LEU A 77 -24.37 -24.89 -10.34
C LEU A 77 -24.10 -25.61 -11.66
N TYR A 78 -23.23 -26.63 -11.67
CA TYR A 78 -22.84 -27.32 -12.88
C TYR A 78 -23.00 -28.84 -12.75
N ASP A 79 -23.47 -29.48 -13.81
CA ASP A 79 -23.52 -30.95 -13.90
C ASP A 79 -22.12 -31.57 -14.15
N GLU A 80 -22.08 -32.89 -14.21
CA GLU A 80 -20.87 -33.67 -14.53
C GLU A 80 -20.25 -33.33 -15.91
N HIS A 81 -20.96 -32.59 -16.75
CA HIS A 81 -20.52 -32.08 -18.05
C HIS A 81 -20.17 -30.59 -18.03
N SER A 82 -20.11 -29.97 -16.85
CA SER A 82 -19.85 -28.53 -16.65
C SER A 82 -20.90 -27.62 -17.30
N LEU A 83 -22.12 -28.12 -17.50
CA LEU A 83 -23.26 -27.34 -18.00
C LEU A 83 -24.08 -26.81 -16.83
N PRO A 84 -24.66 -25.59 -16.93
CA PRO A 84 -25.53 -25.06 -15.88
C PRO A 84 -26.73 -25.99 -15.65
N ASN A 85 -26.97 -26.39 -14.40
CA ASN A 85 -28.19 -27.10 -14.00
C ASN A 85 -29.43 -26.21 -14.06
#